data_AF-A0A420F4J4-F1
#
_entry.id   AF-A0A420F4J4-F1
#
_cell.length_a   1.000
_cell.length_b   1.000
_cell.length_c   1.000
_cell.angle_alpha   90.00
_cell.angle_beta   90.00
_cell.angle_gamma   90.00
#
_symmetry.space_group_name_H-M   'P 1'
#
loop_
_entity.id
_entity.type
_entity.pdbx_description
1 polymer ?
#
loop_
_entity_poly.entity_id
_entity_poly.type
_entity_poly.pdbx_seq_one_letter_code
_entity_poly.pdbx_strand_id
1 'polypeptide(L)'
;MDESRYRRRIGELVEPGEQVLAYAKAEPAHGATPAPPPDAAGAGAPAGRVSAGSVLLNLVTPLVSWARGDRLVDRIVWGIAGRGEPGSAASRLHHALRPRADVSVRDVVVAATDRRLLVCVSGPMKLLSRREDEERSLAETQVAWSAPRVEVVSARVGWHRLNPKRLRLDFADGSWLAFTVPIAESGRSLREVAAALSR
;
A
#
# COMPACT_ATOMS: atom_id res chain seq x y z
N MET A 1 2.73 1.05 -22.89
CA MET A 1 1.58 1.11 -21.96
C MET A 1 0.97 2.50 -22.11
N ASP A 2 -0.35 2.61 -22.31
CA ASP A 2 -1.01 3.88 -22.67
C ASP A 2 -1.31 4.72 -21.41
N GLU A 3 -0.32 5.52 -20.99
CA GLU A 3 -0.39 6.42 -19.83
C GLU A 3 -1.68 7.26 -19.78
N SER A 4 -2.19 7.66 -20.96
CA SER A 4 -3.39 8.48 -21.08
C SER A 4 -4.65 7.84 -20.46
N ARG A 5 -4.75 6.50 -20.50
CA ARG A 5 -5.94 5.77 -20.05
C ARG A 5 -6.07 5.72 -18.53
N TYR A 6 -4.97 5.45 -17.83
CA TYR A 6 -4.94 5.47 -16.37
C TYR A 6 -5.22 6.87 -15.83
N ARG A 7 -4.62 7.90 -16.43
CA ARG A 7 -4.90 9.29 -16.06
C ARG A 7 -6.38 9.64 -16.19
N ARG A 8 -7.01 9.28 -17.32
CA ARG A 8 -8.44 9.49 -17.53
C ARG A 8 -9.27 8.77 -16.48
N ARG A 9 -8.97 7.49 -16.22
CA ARG A 9 -9.71 6.70 -15.24
C ARG A 9 -9.61 7.28 -13.83
N ILE A 10 -8.42 7.73 -13.41
CA ILE A 10 -8.25 8.40 -12.11
C ILE A 10 -9.02 9.72 -12.09
N GLY A 11 -9.04 10.46 -13.21
CA GLY A 11 -9.85 11.67 -13.38
C GLY A 11 -11.36 11.46 -13.20
N GLU A 12 -11.86 10.25 -13.44
CA GLU A 12 -13.27 9.88 -13.19
C GLU A 12 -13.53 9.48 -11.72
N LEU A 13 -12.46 9.17 -10.95
CA LEU A 13 -12.55 8.74 -9.55
C LEU A 13 -12.34 9.89 -8.55
N VAL A 14 -11.88 11.04 -9.01
CA VAL A 14 -11.68 12.25 -8.19
C VAL A 14 -12.98 13.05 -8.05
N GLU A 15 -13.05 13.90 -7.03
CA GLU A 15 -14.22 14.77 -6.83
C GLU A 15 -14.35 15.78 -7.98
N PRO A 16 -15.57 16.29 -8.28
CA PRO A 16 -15.74 17.38 -9.23
C PRO A 16 -14.86 18.59 -8.90
N GLY A 17 -14.06 19.02 -9.87
CA GLY A 17 -13.13 20.15 -9.74
C GLY A 17 -11.78 19.80 -9.11
N GLU A 18 -11.53 18.54 -8.76
CA GLU A 18 -10.22 18.04 -8.35
C GLU A 18 -9.41 17.64 -9.61
N GLN A 19 -8.11 17.96 -9.62
CA GLN A 19 -7.22 17.71 -10.77
C GLN A 19 -6.12 16.72 -10.41
N VAL A 20 -5.94 15.70 -11.26
CA VAL A 20 -4.82 14.77 -11.17
C VAL A 20 -3.54 15.43 -11.67
N LEU A 21 -2.60 15.68 -10.76
CA LEU A 21 -1.32 16.32 -11.05
C LEU A 21 -0.29 15.32 -11.58
N ALA A 22 -0.19 14.16 -10.93
CA ALA A 22 0.74 13.10 -11.30
C ALA A 22 0.22 11.74 -10.83
N TYR A 23 0.65 10.66 -11.48
CA TYR A 23 0.37 9.30 -11.02
C TYR A 23 1.51 8.35 -11.40
N ALA A 24 1.60 7.24 -10.70
CA ALA A 24 2.55 6.18 -10.95
C ALA A 24 1.92 4.83 -10.65
N LYS A 25 2.06 3.88 -11.58
CA LYS A 25 1.86 2.46 -11.25
C LYS A 25 3.00 2.04 -10.34
N ALA A 26 2.66 1.48 -9.19
CA ALA A 26 3.62 1.14 -8.16
C ALA A 26 3.16 -0.09 -7.39
N GLU A 27 4.01 -0.61 -6.54
CA GLU A 27 3.72 -1.70 -5.62
C GLU A 27 4.15 -1.27 -4.22
N PRO A 28 3.47 -1.73 -3.14
CA PRO A 28 4.00 -1.59 -1.80
C PRO A 28 5.40 -2.17 -1.75
N ALA A 29 6.37 -1.42 -1.23
CA ALA A 29 7.73 -1.92 -1.13
C ALA A 29 7.77 -3.22 -0.30
N HIS A 30 8.59 -4.18 -0.70
CA HIS A 30 8.85 -5.37 0.10
C HIS A 30 9.67 -5.04 1.34
N GLY A 31 9.48 -5.78 2.43
CA GLY A 31 10.16 -5.54 3.71
C GLY A 31 9.24 -5.53 4.92
N ALA A 32 9.77 -5.09 6.05
CA ALA A 32 8.98 -4.96 7.28
C ALA A 32 7.88 -3.88 7.12
N THR A 33 6.62 -4.26 7.33
CA THR A 33 5.44 -3.40 7.16
C THR A 33 4.91 -2.89 8.50
N PRO A 34 4.14 -1.77 8.53
CA PRO A 34 3.53 -1.27 9.75
C PRO A 34 2.56 -2.30 10.35
N ALA A 35 2.34 -2.23 11.66
CA ALA A 35 1.37 -3.09 12.33
C ALA A 35 -0.04 -2.84 11.74
N PRO A 36 -0.86 -3.87 11.54
CA PRO A 36 -2.23 -3.68 11.05
C PRO A 36 -3.06 -2.85 12.06
N PRO A 37 -4.10 -2.14 11.61
CA PRO A 37 -5.01 -1.47 12.53
C PRO A 37 -5.72 -2.50 13.42
N PRO A 38 -6.12 -2.14 14.65
CA PRO A 38 -6.93 -3.03 15.49
C PRO A 38 -8.25 -3.33 14.77
N ASP A 39 -8.64 -4.61 14.73
CA ASP A 39 -9.90 -5.01 14.10
C ASP A 39 -11.09 -4.33 14.80
N ALA A 40 -11.89 -3.58 14.04
CA ALA A 40 -13.16 -3.04 14.52
C ALA A 40 -14.24 -4.13 14.56
N ALA A 41 -14.01 -5.20 15.33
CA ALA A 41 -15.02 -6.20 15.71
C ALA A 41 -14.47 -7.11 16.81
N GLY A 42 -14.61 -6.68 18.07
CA GLY A 42 -14.67 -7.62 19.19
C GLY A 42 -16.01 -8.37 19.14
N ALA A 43 -16.09 -9.46 18.36
CA ALA A 43 -17.11 -10.47 18.58
C ALA A 43 -16.66 -11.30 19.78
N GLY A 44 -17.41 -11.20 20.88
CA GLY A 44 -17.06 -11.75 22.19
C GLY A 44 -16.64 -13.22 22.16
N ALA A 45 -15.47 -13.51 22.73
CA ALA A 45 -15.15 -14.86 23.16
C ALA A 45 -15.94 -15.16 24.45
N PRO A 46 -16.64 -16.30 24.55
CA PRO A 46 -17.34 -16.65 25.78
C PRO A 46 -16.34 -16.89 26.90
N ALA A 47 -16.58 -16.26 28.06
CA ALA A 47 -15.82 -16.43 29.28
C ALA A 47 -15.89 -17.90 29.75
N GLY A 48 -14.77 -18.63 29.58
CA GLY A 48 -14.65 -20.03 29.97
C GLY A 48 -13.30 -20.33 30.61
N ARG A 49 -13.27 -20.31 31.95
CA ARG A 49 -12.30 -20.93 32.88
C ARG A 49 -10.80 -20.84 32.53
N VAL A 50 -10.12 -19.96 33.26
CA VAL A 50 -8.66 -19.83 33.31
C VAL A 50 -8.03 -21.08 33.93
N SER A 51 -7.38 -21.89 33.11
CA SER A 51 -6.49 -22.99 33.52
C SER A 51 -5.04 -22.52 33.40
N ALA A 52 -4.16 -22.91 34.34
CA ALA A 52 -2.74 -22.55 34.38
C ALA A 52 -1.94 -22.92 33.10
N GLY A 53 -2.50 -23.75 32.21
CA GLY A 53 -1.96 -23.96 30.86
C GLY A 53 -2.09 -22.77 29.90
N SER A 54 -2.98 -21.81 30.19
CA SER A 54 -3.22 -20.61 29.35
C SER A 54 -2.16 -19.53 29.49
N VAL A 55 -1.37 -19.54 30.58
CA VAL A 55 -0.24 -18.61 30.76
C VAL A 55 0.98 -19.06 29.95
N LEU A 56 1.19 -20.38 29.82
CA LEU A 56 2.21 -20.95 28.94
C LEU A 56 1.84 -20.82 27.46
N LEU A 57 0.55 -20.85 27.12
CA LEU A 57 0.12 -20.59 25.75
C LEU A 57 0.35 -19.13 25.33
N ASN A 58 0.25 -18.16 26.24
CA ASN A 58 0.56 -16.75 25.93
C ASN A 58 2.05 -16.45 25.72
N LEU A 59 2.95 -17.28 26.27
CA LEU A 59 4.39 -17.17 25.98
C LEU A 59 4.77 -17.87 24.66
N VAL A 60 3.99 -18.84 24.19
CA VAL A 60 4.28 -19.64 22.98
C VAL A 60 3.39 -19.24 21.79
N THR A 61 2.33 -18.45 21.98
CA THR A 61 1.52 -17.86 20.89
C THR A 61 2.22 -16.87 19.96
N PRO A 62 3.47 -16.41 20.13
CA PRO A 62 4.17 -15.78 19.01
C PRO A 62 4.58 -16.79 17.92
N LEU A 63 4.53 -18.10 18.20
CA LEU A 63 5.11 -19.15 17.36
C LEU A 63 4.10 -20.00 16.56
N VAL A 64 2.78 -19.78 16.75
CA VAL A 64 1.72 -20.50 15.99
C VAL A 64 0.99 -19.57 15.00
N SER A 65 1.58 -18.44 14.65
CA SER A 65 1.29 -17.80 13.36
C SER A 65 2.44 -18.13 12.40
N TRP A 66 2.34 -19.28 11.75
CA TRP A 66 3.21 -19.72 10.65
C TRP A 66 3.02 -18.84 9.39
N ALA A 67 3.32 -17.54 9.52
CA ALA A 67 3.37 -16.54 8.44
C ALA A 67 4.42 -15.43 8.76
N ARG A 68 5.40 -15.72 9.61
CA ARG A 68 6.37 -14.73 10.15
C ARG A 68 7.85 -15.09 9.98
N GLY A 69 8.16 -16.21 9.31
CA GLY A 69 9.54 -16.60 8.99
C GLY A 69 10.30 -15.57 8.14
N ASP A 70 9.57 -14.67 7.45
CA ASP A 70 10.14 -13.68 6.54
C ASP A 70 10.62 -12.37 7.18
N ARG A 71 10.19 -12.01 8.39
CA ARG A 71 10.40 -10.62 8.89
C ARG A 71 11.85 -10.20 9.08
N LEU A 72 12.76 -11.16 9.36
CA LEU A 72 14.19 -10.87 9.51
C LEU A 72 14.90 -10.95 8.16
N VAL A 73 14.59 -11.96 7.34
CA VAL A 73 15.17 -12.13 5.99
C VAL A 73 14.71 -10.99 5.07
N ASP A 74 13.42 -10.65 5.04
CA ASP A 74 12.91 -9.48 4.31
C ASP A 74 13.52 -8.17 4.81
N ARG A 75 13.75 -8.03 6.13
CA ARG A 75 14.44 -6.86 6.68
C ARG A 75 15.91 -6.80 6.25
N ILE A 76 16.58 -7.94 6.08
CA ILE A 76 17.99 -8.03 5.66
C ILE A 76 18.12 -7.85 4.15
N VAL A 77 17.21 -8.43 3.36
CA VAL A 77 17.26 -8.42 1.89
C VAL A 77 16.62 -7.14 1.33
N TRP A 78 15.38 -6.84 1.73
CA TRP A 78 14.57 -5.74 1.18
C TRP A 78 14.53 -4.48 2.06
N GLY A 79 14.69 -4.65 3.38
CA GLY A 79 14.69 -3.56 4.36
C GLY A 79 13.36 -3.37 5.09
N ILE A 80 13.11 -2.15 5.56
CA ILE A 80 11.82 -1.77 6.16
C ILE A 80 10.98 -1.17 5.04
N ALA A 81 9.77 -1.67 4.80
CA ALA A 81 8.82 -1.18 3.80
C ALA A 81 7.95 -0.02 4.30
N GLY A 82 7.65 -0.01 5.60
CA GLY A 82 6.95 1.07 6.27
C GLY A 82 7.03 0.93 7.79
N ARG A 83 6.64 1.99 8.50
CA ARG A 83 6.58 2.05 9.96
C ARG A 83 5.36 2.84 10.38
N GLY A 84 4.75 2.44 11.49
CA GLY A 84 3.65 3.16 12.10
C GLY A 84 3.01 2.30 13.19
N GLU A 85 2.43 2.98 14.17
CA GLU A 85 1.59 2.34 15.18
C GLU A 85 0.30 1.80 14.54
N PRO A 86 -0.36 0.81 15.17
CA PRO A 86 -1.67 0.32 14.72
C PRO A 86 -2.65 1.48 14.51
N GLY A 87 -3.30 1.53 13.34
CA GLY A 87 -4.27 2.57 13.03
C GLY A 87 -3.70 3.87 12.49
N SER A 88 -2.37 4.03 12.41
CA SER A 88 -1.71 5.14 11.69
C SER A 88 -2.08 5.19 10.20
N ALA A 89 -1.80 6.30 9.53
CA ALA A 89 -1.99 6.48 8.09
C ALA A 89 -1.27 5.38 7.30
N ALA A 90 -0.01 5.09 7.61
CA ALA A 90 0.74 3.99 6.97
C ALA A 90 0.12 2.61 7.25
N SER A 91 -0.39 2.39 8.47
CA SER A 91 -1.08 1.15 8.85
C SER A 91 -2.37 0.95 8.04
N ARG A 92 -3.22 1.97 7.95
CA ARG A 92 -4.48 1.95 7.18
C ARG A 92 -4.22 1.78 5.68
N LEU A 93 -3.23 2.50 5.15
CA LEU A 93 -2.84 2.39 3.74
C LEU A 93 -2.30 1.00 3.41
N HIS A 94 -1.38 0.48 4.22
CA HIS A 94 -0.85 -0.87 4.00
C HIS A 94 -1.96 -1.94 4.10
N HIS A 95 -2.89 -1.77 5.05
CA HIS A 95 -4.04 -2.66 5.20
C HIS A 95 -4.97 -2.61 3.99
N ALA A 96 -5.25 -1.41 3.45
CA ALA A 96 -6.08 -1.24 2.24
C ALA A 96 -5.47 -1.89 0.99
N LEU A 97 -4.15 -2.07 0.96
CA LEU A 97 -3.41 -2.68 -0.13
C LEU A 97 -3.19 -4.18 0.03
N ARG A 98 -3.66 -4.78 1.14
CA ARG A 98 -3.53 -6.23 1.31
C ARG A 98 -4.33 -6.95 0.23
N PRO A 99 -3.73 -7.94 -0.45
CA PRO A 99 -4.45 -8.75 -1.41
C PRO A 99 -5.63 -9.43 -0.70
N ARG A 100 -6.81 -9.37 -1.31
CA ARG A 100 -7.91 -10.25 -0.94
C ARG A 100 -7.45 -11.69 -1.24
N ALA A 101 -8.03 -12.68 -0.57
CA ALA A 101 -7.64 -14.09 -0.70
C ALA A 101 -7.89 -14.71 -2.11
N ASP A 102 -8.04 -13.90 -3.15
CA ASP A 102 -8.12 -14.32 -4.53
C ASP A 102 -6.70 -14.49 -5.12
N VAL A 103 -6.58 -15.30 -6.17
CA VAL A 103 -5.30 -15.57 -6.86
C VAL A 103 -5.05 -14.52 -7.97
N SER A 104 -5.73 -13.36 -7.90
CA SER A 104 -5.67 -12.35 -8.96
C SER A 104 -4.55 -11.34 -8.71
N VAL A 105 -3.91 -10.91 -9.80
CA VAL A 105 -2.94 -9.82 -9.75
C VAL A 105 -3.69 -8.50 -9.91
N ARG A 106 -3.36 -7.50 -9.11
CA ARG A 106 -3.97 -6.16 -9.20
C ARG A 106 -2.87 -5.13 -9.26
N ASP A 107 -3.04 -4.15 -10.15
CA ASP A 107 -2.15 -3.01 -10.24
C ASP A 107 -2.49 -2.04 -9.11
N VAL A 108 -1.46 -1.55 -8.41
CA VAL A 108 -1.60 -0.44 -7.49
C VAL A 108 -1.15 0.84 -8.20
N VAL A 109 -1.95 1.89 -8.09
CA VAL A 109 -1.64 3.19 -8.69
C VAL A 109 -1.64 4.25 -7.61
N VAL A 110 -0.51 4.93 -7.44
CA VAL A 110 -0.36 6.05 -6.53
C VAL A 110 -0.53 7.34 -7.33
N ALA A 111 -1.48 8.19 -6.96
CA ALA A 111 -1.78 9.43 -7.63
C ALA A 111 -1.76 10.61 -6.66
N ALA A 112 -1.20 11.72 -7.12
CA ALA A 112 -1.24 13.00 -6.44
C ALA A 112 -2.23 13.91 -7.17
N THR A 113 -3.19 14.46 -6.42
CA THR A 113 -4.10 15.49 -6.90
C THR A 113 -3.73 16.85 -6.29
N ASP A 114 -4.40 17.89 -6.73
CA ASP A 114 -4.33 19.21 -6.12
C ASP A 114 -4.82 19.22 -4.66
N ARG A 115 -5.60 18.22 -4.23
CA ARG A 115 -6.20 18.16 -2.88
C ARG A 115 -5.72 17.02 -1.99
N ARG A 116 -5.34 15.88 -2.56
CA ARG A 116 -5.09 14.64 -1.80
C ARG A 116 -4.11 13.69 -2.49
N LEU A 117 -3.61 12.77 -1.68
CA LEU A 117 -3.00 11.54 -2.13
C LEU A 117 -4.09 10.48 -2.32
N LEU A 118 -4.08 9.84 -3.49
CA LEU A 118 -4.95 8.72 -3.82
C LEU A 118 -4.11 7.47 -4.05
N VAL A 119 -4.56 6.35 -3.51
CA VAL A 119 -4.06 5.04 -3.88
C VAL A 119 -5.21 4.20 -4.42
N CYS A 120 -5.12 3.89 -5.70
CA CYS A 120 -6.10 3.12 -6.44
C CYS A 120 -5.61 1.69 -6.66
N VAL A 121 -6.55 0.76 -6.77
CA VAL A 121 -6.27 -0.64 -7.09
C VAL A 121 -7.12 -1.02 -8.30
N SER A 122 -6.51 -1.65 -9.30
CA SER A 122 -7.22 -2.11 -10.49
C SER A 122 -8.11 -3.33 -10.21
N GLY A 123 -8.96 -3.67 -11.18
CA GLY A 123 -9.66 -4.95 -11.20
C GLY A 123 -8.71 -6.14 -11.26
N PRO A 124 -9.18 -7.35 -10.94
CA PRO A 124 -8.38 -8.57 -10.98
C PRO A 124 -7.86 -8.85 -12.40
N MET A 125 -6.57 -9.09 -12.54
CA MET A 125 -5.91 -9.57 -13.76
C MET A 125 -5.43 -11.01 -13.58
N LYS A 126 -5.37 -11.76 -14.70
CA LYS A 126 -4.76 -13.09 -14.75
C LYS A 126 -3.31 -12.95 -15.24
N LEU A 127 -2.43 -13.87 -14.84
CA LEU A 127 -1.02 -13.85 -15.27
C LEU A 127 -0.83 -13.94 -16.79
N LEU A 128 -1.83 -14.46 -17.52
CA LEU A 128 -1.86 -14.57 -18.98
C LEU A 128 -2.98 -13.69 -19.59
N SER A 129 -3.21 -12.51 -19.02
CA SER A 129 -4.26 -11.58 -19.46
C SER A 129 -4.07 -11.13 -20.91
N ARG A 130 -5.18 -11.05 -21.65
CA ARG A 130 -5.24 -10.40 -22.96
C ARG A 130 -5.59 -8.93 -22.80
N ARG A 131 -5.45 -8.14 -23.88
CA ARG A 131 -5.78 -6.71 -23.92
C ARG A 131 -7.19 -6.38 -23.41
N GLU A 132 -8.17 -7.25 -23.66
CA GLU A 132 -9.54 -7.10 -23.16
C GLU A 132 -9.63 -7.22 -21.62
N ASP A 133 -8.81 -8.08 -21.01
CA ASP A 133 -8.73 -8.21 -19.56
C ASP A 133 -8.07 -6.99 -18.92
N GLU A 134 -7.08 -6.39 -19.59
CA GLU A 134 -6.46 -5.12 -19.17
C GLU A 134 -7.48 -3.98 -19.18
N GLU A 135 -8.31 -3.88 -20.23
CA GLU A 135 -9.34 -2.84 -20.32
C GLU A 135 -10.44 -3.01 -19.26
N ARG A 136 -10.86 -4.25 -19.00
CA ARG A 136 -11.80 -4.55 -17.91
C ARG A 136 -11.19 -4.21 -16.55
N SER A 137 -9.96 -4.64 -16.30
CA SER A 137 -9.27 -4.35 -15.03
C SER A 137 -9.10 -2.85 -14.81
N LEU A 138 -8.77 -2.10 -15.87
CA LEU A 138 -8.71 -0.64 -15.81
C LEU A 138 -10.08 -0.04 -15.48
N ALA A 139 -11.15 -0.49 -16.13
CA ALA A 139 -12.51 -0.01 -15.87
C ALA A 139 -12.96 -0.29 -14.42
N GLU A 140 -12.56 -1.41 -13.84
CA GLU A 140 -12.83 -1.78 -12.45
C GLU A 140 -11.89 -1.12 -11.43
N THR A 141 -11.01 -0.21 -11.87
CA THR A 141 -10.14 0.55 -10.96
C THR A 141 -10.98 1.35 -9.97
N GLN A 142 -10.62 1.23 -8.69
CA GLN A 142 -11.28 1.89 -7.57
C GLN A 142 -10.25 2.52 -6.63
N VAL A 143 -10.68 3.54 -5.87
CA VAL A 143 -9.87 4.13 -4.81
C VAL A 143 -9.87 3.18 -3.62
N ALA A 144 -8.71 2.61 -3.28
CA ALA A 144 -8.56 1.75 -2.11
C ALA A 144 -8.27 2.57 -0.85
N TRP A 145 -7.59 3.70 -1.00
CA TRP A 145 -7.26 4.59 0.10
C TRP A 145 -7.06 6.02 -0.39
N SER A 146 -7.36 6.99 0.47
CA SER A 146 -7.09 8.40 0.22
C SER A 146 -6.69 9.11 1.51
N ALA A 147 -5.87 10.15 1.39
CA ALA A 147 -5.60 11.08 2.47
C ALA A 147 -5.44 12.51 1.94
N PRO A 148 -5.98 13.53 2.65
CA PRO A 148 -5.71 14.92 2.35
C PRO A 148 -4.21 15.19 2.19
N ARG A 149 -3.87 16.12 1.29
CA ARG A 149 -2.47 16.46 1.03
C ARG A 149 -1.73 16.92 2.29
N VAL A 150 -2.44 17.61 3.19
CA VAL A 150 -1.91 18.08 4.48
C VAL A 150 -1.49 16.95 5.42
N GLU A 151 -1.98 15.72 5.23
CA GLU A 151 -1.56 14.56 6.01
C GLU A 151 -0.22 13.98 5.51
N VAL A 152 0.23 14.34 4.31
CA VAL A 152 1.51 13.92 3.75
C VAL A 152 2.57 14.98 4.04
N VAL A 153 3.44 14.70 5.00
CA VAL A 153 4.51 15.63 5.42
C VAL A 153 5.65 15.68 4.41
N SER A 154 6.00 14.54 3.82
CA SER A 154 7.02 14.52 2.79
C SER A 154 6.84 13.34 1.84
N ALA A 155 7.18 13.55 0.57
CA ALA A 155 7.24 12.51 -0.45
C ALA A 155 8.60 12.56 -1.13
N ARG A 156 9.39 11.49 -1.02
CA ARG A 156 10.78 11.46 -1.49
C ARG A 156 11.06 10.20 -2.26
N VAL A 157 11.62 10.34 -3.46
CA VAL A 157 12.18 9.20 -4.21
C VAL A 157 13.66 9.12 -3.92
N GLY A 158 14.11 7.98 -3.42
CA GLY A 158 15.50 7.77 -3.06
C GLY A 158 15.97 6.36 -3.35
N TRP A 159 17.29 6.20 -3.25
CA TRP A 159 17.94 4.92 -3.31
C TRP A 159 17.81 4.20 -1.97
N HIS A 160 17.29 2.97 -1.97
CA HIS A 160 17.33 2.12 -0.79
C HIS A 160 17.81 0.71 -1.15
N ARG A 161 19.06 0.41 -0.78
CA ARG A 161 19.74 -0.89 -1.04
C ARG A 161 19.73 -1.31 -2.50
N LEU A 162 18.95 -2.32 -2.87
CA LEU A 162 18.88 -2.85 -4.25
C LEU A 162 17.79 -2.17 -5.08
N ASN A 163 17.00 -1.26 -4.48
CA ASN A 163 15.92 -0.60 -5.19
C ASN A 163 16.16 0.92 -5.29
N PRO A 164 16.71 1.39 -6.43
CA PRO A 164 17.03 2.80 -6.62
C PRO A 164 15.79 3.69 -6.84
N LYS A 165 14.62 3.08 -7.03
CA LYS A 165 13.38 3.74 -7.45
C LYS A 165 12.31 3.56 -6.38
N ARG A 166 12.60 4.06 -5.18
CA ARG A 166 11.72 3.90 -4.01
C ARG A 166 11.12 5.22 -3.59
N LEU A 167 9.81 5.36 -3.71
CA LEU A 167 9.03 6.48 -3.18
C LEU A 167 8.73 6.20 -1.71
N ARG A 168 9.17 7.07 -0.81
CA ARG A 168 8.78 7.07 0.60
C ARG A 168 7.80 8.21 0.83
N LEU A 169 6.68 7.91 1.47
CA LEU A 169 5.67 8.85 1.92
C LEU A 169 5.71 8.88 3.46
N ASP A 170 6.02 10.05 4.02
CA ASP A 170 5.97 10.31 5.45
C ASP A 170 4.67 11.08 5.77
N PHE A 171 3.96 10.64 6.81
CA PHE A 171 2.67 11.19 7.22
C PHE A 171 2.77 12.04 8.49
N ALA A 172 1.75 12.88 8.73
CA ALA A 172 1.69 13.81 9.87
C ALA A 172 1.69 13.11 11.24
N ASP A 173 1.21 11.87 11.31
CA ASP A 173 1.24 11.03 12.51
C ASP A 173 2.62 10.38 12.78
N GLY A 174 3.66 10.75 12.02
CA GLY A 174 5.01 10.21 12.11
C GLY A 174 5.18 8.81 11.50
N SER A 175 4.09 8.23 10.96
CA SER A 175 4.15 6.98 10.22
C SER A 175 4.66 7.21 8.79
N TRP A 176 5.14 6.15 8.14
CA TRP A 176 5.59 6.23 6.76
C TRP A 176 5.42 4.90 6.04
N LEU A 177 5.17 4.96 4.73
CA LEU A 177 5.08 3.80 3.87
C LEU A 177 5.85 4.07 2.57
N ALA A 178 6.44 3.03 1.99
CA ALA A 178 7.12 3.15 0.72
C ALA A 178 6.49 2.33 -0.40
N PHE A 179 6.69 2.82 -1.60
CA PHE A 179 6.26 2.26 -2.86
C PHE A 179 7.46 2.12 -3.79
N THR A 180 7.41 1.13 -4.66
CA THR A 180 8.42 0.86 -5.69
C THR A 180 7.73 0.69 -7.04
N VAL A 181 8.42 1.03 -8.13
CA VAL A 181 7.98 0.63 -9.47
C VAL A 181 8.54 -0.76 -9.80
N PRO A 182 7.90 -1.50 -10.72
CA PRO A 182 8.50 -2.72 -11.29
C PRO A 182 9.93 -2.44 -11.77
N ILE A 183 10.84 -3.41 -11.60
CA ILE A 183 12.29 -3.22 -11.85
C ILE A 183 12.56 -2.71 -13.28
N ALA A 184 11.79 -3.19 -14.25
CA ALA A 184 11.89 -2.83 -15.66
C ALA A 184 11.38 -1.41 -15.98
N GLU A 185 10.61 -0.76 -15.10
CA GLU A 185 10.00 0.53 -15.36
C GLU A 185 10.86 1.71 -14.86
N SER A 186 10.71 2.88 -15.48
CA SER A 186 11.42 4.09 -15.07
C SER A 186 10.83 4.65 -13.77
N GLY A 187 11.68 5.06 -12.82
CA GLY A 187 11.25 5.74 -11.58
C GLY A 187 10.85 7.21 -11.77
N ARG A 188 10.70 7.67 -13.02
CA ARG A 188 10.32 9.06 -13.36
C ARG A 188 8.92 9.39 -12.82
N SER A 189 7.95 8.50 -13.02
CA SER A 189 6.57 8.68 -12.55
C SER A 189 6.50 8.85 -11.03
N LEU A 190 7.25 8.06 -10.26
CA LEU A 190 7.36 8.24 -8.81
C LEU A 190 7.94 9.60 -8.41
N ARG A 191 8.92 10.11 -9.18
CA ARG A 191 9.51 11.44 -8.93
C ARG A 191 8.51 12.55 -9.24
N GLU A 192 7.69 12.39 -10.28
CA GLU A 192 6.61 13.32 -10.61
C GLU A 192 5.54 13.32 -9.51
N VAL A 193 5.16 12.16 -8.96
CA VAL A 193 4.27 12.05 -7.79
C VAL A 193 4.89 12.73 -6.56
N ALA A 194 6.16 12.47 -6.25
CA ALA A 194 6.83 13.11 -5.12
C ALA A 194 6.88 14.63 -5.24
N ALA A 195 7.24 15.14 -6.43
CA ALA A 195 7.25 16.57 -6.72
C ALA A 195 5.83 17.17 -6.65
N ALA A 196 4.83 16.44 -7.13
CA ALA A 196 3.44 16.84 -7.10
C ALA A 196 2.83 16.80 -5.71
N LEU A 197 3.42 16.15 -4.71
CA LEU A 197 2.99 16.17 -3.29
C LEU A 197 3.77 17.19 -2.45
N SER A 198 4.96 17.58 -2.89
CA SER A 198 5.85 18.51 -2.16
C SER A 198 5.61 20.00 -2.51
N ARG A 199 4.66 20.28 -3.41
CA ARG A 199 4.23 21.64 -3.80
C ARG A 199 3.09 22.14 -2.93
#